data_AF-A0A1Q3TKU0-F1
#
_entry.id   AF-A0A1Q3TKU0-F1
#
_cell.length_a   1.000
_cell.length_b   1.000
_cell.length_c   1.000
_cell.angle_alpha   90.00
_cell.angle_beta   90.00
_cell.angle_gamma   90.00
#
_symmetry.space_group_name_H-M   'P 1'
#
loop_
_entity.id
_entity.type
_entity.pdbx_description
1 polymer ?
#
loop_
_entity_poly.entity_id
_entity_poly.type
_entity_poly.pdbx_seq_one_letter_code
_entity_poly.pdbx_strand_id
1 'polypeptide(L)'
;MPQAAQRVTNTPQSKDSQPDKATTPETPGMEVATGPGPGKNHPGQYSRSELMRLQPVIGNQAVMRLIQQQKQGLMTRPVNTASRSIAGVVQRDIGFEFEVPSSKTRMPNPKLTDGEKDGTVPLPSTAITTKTTRQGHTVDNPKTISPLWKQAIIIAGDNFELQADESSNGGTNMEFVMPRPVPETKEGRKSLDRTMKAILELCEYLVANPQLPHEAKDIASAGYGRAQLPPAIINVTAKITGNPQSTVAVRLEQLAKFMKDIGAPTDGSNPDLAKLDLGLQRPTSKKDYVTVGQMPDLAEQAIQNFRTSKGLGDDWGSSSLKGLLSLIFTYLKKGSTDDMDYPKLIAPLMARTDFSAMFSQVPEAAYFKARPKVWVDWILESLGMTGQKNYYVFTRGMRGEEFGPSRKEWLTEMLDGTDLLTQAASNEYFYMSMGKLGAKTEQVGQKKKKTQAPIFEMRRMTADVPYKEWRGLALDVFDYIYALNNMEKKANYSRKNRDKLNK
;
A
#
# COMPACT_ATOMS: atom_id res chain seq x y z
N MET A 1 -55.90 58.62 43.20
CA MET A 1 -56.37 59.26 41.95
C MET A 1 -56.09 58.31 40.79
N PRO A 2 -57.02 58.15 39.83
CA PRO A 2 -57.84 56.94 39.64
C PRO A 2 -57.34 55.99 38.52
N GLN A 3 -57.60 54.68 38.57
CA GLN A 3 -58.77 53.92 38.01
C GLN A 3 -58.94 54.07 36.49
N ALA A 4 -58.95 52.99 35.71
CA ALA A 4 -60.12 52.19 35.25
C ALA A 4 -59.94 52.05 33.71
N ALA A 5 -60.45 51.09 32.94
CA ALA A 5 -61.26 49.88 33.06
C ALA A 5 -61.09 49.16 31.69
N GLN A 6 -61.07 47.82 31.61
CA GLN A 6 -62.15 46.96 31.07
C GLN A 6 -62.94 47.54 29.88
N ARG A 7 -63.47 46.82 28.88
CA ARG A 7 -63.57 45.44 28.36
C ARG A 7 -64.70 45.57 27.29
N VAL A 8 -64.95 44.53 26.51
CA VAL A 8 -66.22 44.18 25.83
C VAL A 8 -66.15 44.13 24.29
N THR A 9 -66.76 43.03 23.87
CA THR A 9 -66.91 42.29 22.63
C THR A 9 -67.75 42.99 21.56
N ASN A 10 -67.68 42.51 20.31
CA ASN A 10 -68.85 42.05 19.53
C ASN A 10 -68.45 41.40 18.19
N THR A 11 -69.04 40.24 17.91
CA THR A 11 -69.27 39.65 16.57
C THR A 11 -70.62 40.18 16.05
N PRO A 12 -70.90 40.23 14.73
CA PRO A 12 -71.82 39.21 14.17
C PRO A 12 -71.71 38.88 12.65
N GLN A 13 -72.11 37.63 12.34
CA GLN A 13 -72.93 37.10 11.22
C GLN A 13 -73.02 37.75 9.81
N SER A 14 -72.97 36.89 8.77
CA SER A 14 -74.06 36.59 7.78
C SER A 14 -73.53 35.59 6.72
N LYS A 15 -74.16 34.43 6.45
CA LYS A 15 -75.27 34.11 5.49
C LYS A 15 -74.87 34.38 4.03
N ASP A 16 -75.21 33.61 2.99
CA ASP A 16 -76.02 32.40 2.71
C ASP A 16 -75.69 32.03 1.25
N SER A 17 -75.72 30.74 0.87
CA SER A 17 -76.41 30.22 -0.35
C SER A 17 -75.97 28.79 -0.72
N GLN A 18 -76.91 27.84 -0.57
CA GLN A 18 -77.00 26.51 -1.22
C GLN A 18 -77.59 26.67 -2.68
N PRO A 19 -78.06 25.65 -3.46
CA PRO A 19 -78.15 24.18 -3.22
C PRO A 19 -77.92 23.20 -4.42
N ASP A 20 -77.79 21.93 -4.03
CA ASP A 20 -78.38 20.65 -4.51
C ASP A 20 -78.26 20.08 -5.94
N LYS A 21 -77.82 18.79 -5.97
CA LYS A 21 -78.50 17.54 -6.44
C LYS A 21 -77.43 16.47 -6.76
N ALA A 22 -77.55 15.15 -6.61
CA ALA A 22 -78.39 14.20 -5.87
C ALA A 22 -77.84 12.76 -6.14
N THR A 23 -77.87 11.85 -5.14
CA THR A 23 -78.09 10.36 -5.19
C THR A 23 -77.11 9.46 -5.99
N THR A 24 -76.58 8.29 -5.58
CA THR A 24 -76.86 7.25 -4.53
C THR A 24 -75.67 6.20 -4.52
N PRO A 25 -75.65 5.14 -3.66
CA PRO A 25 -74.45 4.62 -2.96
C PRO A 25 -73.93 3.25 -3.46
N GLU A 26 -72.73 2.84 -3.02
CA GLU A 26 -72.32 1.42 -2.91
C GLU A 26 -71.09 1.21 -1.98
N THR A 27 -71.32 0.44 -0.90
CA THR A 27 -70.52 -0.66 -0.29
C THR A 27 -69.02 -0.48 0.11
N PRO A 28 -68.61 -0.92 1.33
CA PRO A 28 -67.28 -0.68 1.89
C PRO A 28 -66.21 -1.68 1.43
N GLY A 29 -65.09 -1.15 0.94
CA GLY A 29 -63.87 -1.90 0.62
C GLY A 29 -62.82 -1.78 1.72
N MET A 30 -62.22 -2.91 2.08
CA MET A 30 -61.14 -3.09 3.05
C MET A 30 -59.97 -2.11 2.85
N GLU A 31 -59.60 -1.39 3.90
CA GLU A 31 -58.35 -0.62 3.95
C GLU A 31 -57.24 -1.52 4.52
N VAL A 32 -56.31 -1.88 3.64
CA VAL A 32 -55.08 -2.63 3.94
C VAL A 32 -54.07 -1.65 4.54
N ALA A 33 -53.54 -1.99 5.71
CA ALA A 33 -52.46 -1.26 6.35
C ALA A 33 -51.23 -1.15 5.42
N THR A 34 -50.91 0.06 4.98
CA THR A 34 -49.66 0.37 4.29
C THR A 34 -48.50 0.35 5.29
N GLY A 35 -47.56 -0.57 5.10
CA GLY A 35 -46.31 -0.65 5.85
C GLY A 35 -45.36 0.53 5.61
N PRO A 36 -44.27 0.63 6.40
CA PRO A 36 -43.37 1.77 6.38
C PRO A 36 -42.62 1.89 5.05
N GLY A 37 -42.71 3.07 4.43
CA GLY A 37 -42.04 3.39 3.18
C GLY A 37 -40.51 3.29 3.26
N PRO A 38 -39.83 3.08 2.12
CA PRO A 38 -38.38 2.89 2.06
C PRO A 38 -37.65 4.17 2.52
N GLY A 39 -36.86 4.04 3.59
CA GLY A 39 -36.05 5.10 4.14
C GLY A 39 -35.09 5.68 3.10
N LYS A 40 -35.04 7.02 3.03
CA LYS A 40 -34.10 7.77 2.19
C LYS A 40 -32.67 7.44 2.64
N ASN A 41 -31.88 6.78 1.78
CA ASN A 41 -30.47 6.53 2.04
C ASN A 41 -29.70 7.85 2.15
N HIS A 42 -28.95 8.02 3.25
CA HIS A 42 -28.05 9.16 3.41
C HIS A 42 -26.86 9.03 2.43
N PRO A 43 -26.49 10.11 1.70
CA PRO A 43 -25.35 10.07 0.80
C PRO A 43 -24.06 9.79 1.61
N GLY A 44 -23.34 8.72 1.23
CA GLY A 44 -22.07 8.34 1.86
C GLY A 44 -22.10 6.99 2.60
N GLN A 45 -23.26 6.36 2.72
CA GLN A 45 -23.45 5.08 3.39
C GLN A 45 -23.45 3.90 2.40
N TYR A 46 -22.86 2.76 2.78
CA TYR A 46 -23.01 1.52 2.01
C TYR A 46 -24.42 0.97 2.22
N SER A 47 -25.07 0.61 1.12
CA SER A 47 -26.35 -0.11 1.16
C SER A 47 -26.16 -1.54 1.69
N ARG A 48 -27.22 -2.12 2.26
CA ARG A 48 -27.22 -3.52 2.70
C ARG A 48 -26.80 -4.46 1.56
N SER A 49 -27.25 -4.21 0.33
CA SER A 49 -26.86 -4.98 -0.85
C SER A 49 -25.38 -4.87 -1.20
N GLU A 50 -24.74 -3.71 -1.02
CA GLU A 50 -23.30 -3.54 -1.23
C GLU A 50 -22.50 -4.30 -0.16
N LEU A 51 -22.93 -4.23 1.11
CA LEU A 51 -22.30 -4.96 2.20
C LEU A 51 -22.38 -6.49 1.99
N MET A 52 -23.51 -6.99 1.50
CA MET A 52 -23.67 -8.42 1.16
C MET A 52 -22.80 -8.83 -0.04
N ARG A 53 -22.55 -7.93 -1.00
CA ARG A 53 -21.62 -8.20 -2.12
C ARG A 53 -20.15 -8.18 -1.70
N LEU A 54 -19.81 -7.41 -0.67
CA LEU A 54 -18.46 -7.37 -0.10
C LEU A 54 -18.18 -8.58 0.80
N GLN A 55 -19.20 -9.17 1.41
CA GLN A 55 -19.07 -10.27 2.37
C GLN A 55 -18.21 -11.46 1.89
N PRO A 56 -18.33 -11.96 0.63
CA PRO A 56 -17.47 -13.04 0.14
C PRO A 56 -16.00 -12.61 -0.06
N VAL A 57 -15.77 -11.30 -0.24
CA VAL A 57 -14.46 -10.73 -0.60
C VAL A 57 -13.66 -10.35 0.64
N ILE A 58 -14.32 -9.74 1.64
CA ILE A 58 -13.65 -9.19 2.83
C ILE A 58 -13.97 -9.95 4.12
N GLY A 59 -14.89 -10.91 4.06
CA GLY A 59 -15.31 -11.71 5.20
C GLY A 59 -16.27 -10.99 6.17
N ASN A 60 -16.96 -11.79 6.99
CA ASN A 60 -18.03 -11.31 7.88
C ASN A 60 -17.55 -10.26 8.89
N GLN A 61 -16.36 -10.44 9.48
CA GLN A 61 -15.83 -9.51 10.49
C GLN A 61 -15.51 -8.13 9.92
N ALA A 62 -15.05 -8.04 8.66
CA ALA A 62 -14.79 -6.75 8.02
C ALA A 62 -16.10 -6.05 7.63
N VAL A 63 -17.10 -6.79 7.15
CA VAL A 63 -18.46 -6.25 6.92
C VAL A 63 -19.06 -5.69 8.22
N MET A 64 -18.91 -6.39 9.35
CA MET A 64 -19.40 -5.90 10.64
C MET A 64 -18.68 -4.64 11.11
N ARG A 65 -17.37 -4.51 10.86
CA ARG A 65 -16.62 -3.27 11.13
C ARG A 65 -17.09 -2.09 10.27
N LEU A 66 -17.36 -2.31 8.98
CA LEU A 66 -17.92 -1.27 8.10
C LEU A 66 -19.30 -0.81 8.56
N ILE A 67 -20.15 -1.76 9.00
CA ILE A 67 -21.47 -1.45 9.59
C ILE A 67 -21.31 -0.61 10.86
N GLN A 68 -20.37 -0.99 11.74
CA GLN A 68 -20.10 -0.26 12.99
C GLN A 68 -19.62 1.17 12.71
N GLN A 69 -18.68 1.35 11.77
CA GLN A 69 -18.15 2.66 11.38
C GLN A 69 -19.21 3.55 10.71
N GLN A 70 -20.11 2.96 9.91
CA GLN A 70 -21.24 3.66 9.29
C GLN A 70 -22.25 4.15 10.35
N LYS A 71 -22.52 3.34 11.39
CA LYS A 71 -23.36 3.72 12.52
C LYS A 71 -22.74 4.84 13.37
N GLN A 72 -21.41 4.90 13.45
CA GLN A 72 -20.68 5.92 14.19
C GLN A 72 -20.47 7.22 13.39
N GLY A 73 -20.93 7.30 12.14
CA GLY A 73 -20.70 8.46 11.28
C GLY A 73 -19.24 8.67 10.90
N LEU A 74 -18.38 7.67 11.10
CA LEU A 74 -16.93 7.75 10.88
C LEU A 74 -16.51 7.46 9.43
N MET A 75 -17.47 7.14 8.55
CA MET A 75 -17.22 6.98 7.13
C MET A 75 -17.95 8.03 6.31
N THR A 76 -17.17 8.83 5.58
CA THR A 76 -17.63 9.46 4.34
C THR A 76 -17.11 8.59 3.20
N ARG A 77 -17.98 8.22 2.25
CA ARG A 77 -17.52 7.59 0.99
C ARG A 77 -16.33 8.41 0.47
N PRO A 78 -15.21 7.79 0.06
CA PRO A 78 -14.34 8.47 -0.87
C PRO A 78 -15.22 8.86 -2.06
N VAL A 79 -15.26 10.16 -2.36
CA VAL A 79 -15.98 10.65 -3.53
C VAL A 79 -15.35 9.98 -4.73
N ASN A 80 -15.99 8.92 -5.22
CA ASN A 80 -15.80 8.47 -6.58
C ASN A 80 -16.26 9.63 -7.44
N THR A 81 -15.33 10.52 -7.81
CA THR A 81 -15.44 11.24 -9.07
C THR A 81 -15.71 10.16 -10.09
N ALA A 82 -16.95 10.12 -10.58
CA ALA A 82 -17.35 9.24 -11.66
C ALA A 82 -16.31 9.41 -12.76
N SER A 83 -15.40 8.44 -12.88
CA SER A 83 -14.58 8.30 -14.06
C SER A 83 -15.59 8.02 -15.15
N ARG A 84 -15.95 9.05 -15.92
CA ARG A 84 -16.56 8.85 -17.22
C ARG A 84 -15.69 7.80 -17.90
N SER A 85 -16.27 6.63 -18.13
CA SER A 85 -15.67 5.59 -18.95
C SER A 85 -15.57 6.13 -20.37
N ILE A 86 -14.58 6.97 -20.61
CA ILE A 86 -13.96 7.02 -21.92
C ILE A 86 -13.42 5.60 -22.08
N ALA A 87 -13.78 4.93 -23.17
CA ALA A 87 -13.28 3.61 -23.56
C ALA A 87 -11.76 3.69 -23.90
N GLY A 88 -10.97 4.18 -22.95
CA GLY A 88 -9.54 4.36 -22.98
C GLY A 88 -8.94 3.44 -21.93
N VAL A 89 -8.75 2.19 -22.33
CA VAL A 89 -7.66 1.29 -21.93
C VAL A 89 -6.94 1.71 -20.64
N VAL A 90 -7.25 1.04 -19.53
CA VAL A 90 -6.44 1.10 -18.30
C VAL A 90 -5.03 0.62 -18.66
N GLN A 91 -4.10 1.58 -18.68
CA GLN A 91 -2.67 1.40 -18.74
C GLN A 91 -2.18 1.74 -17.32
N ARG A 92 -1.16 1.00 -16.87
CA ARG A 92 -0.90 0.53 -15.49
C ARG A 92 -0.73 1.58 -14.40
N ASP A 93 -0.28 1.20 -13.21
CA ASP A 93 0.07 2.14 -12.16
C ASP A 93 1.38 1.69 -11.45
N ILE A 94 2.48 2.45 -11.50
CA ILE A 94 3.70 2.28 -10.67
C ILE A 94 3.58 3.15 -9.42
N GLY A 95 3.71 2.54 -8.24
CA GLY A 95 3.61 3.23 -6.95
C GLY A 95 4.96 3.52 -6.34
N PHE A 96 5.03 4.60 -5.56
CA PHE A 96 6.22 4.96 -4.78
C PHE A 96 5.81 5.33 -3.36
N GLU A 97 6.64 4.89 -2.43
CA GLU A 97 6.54 5.18 -1.00
C GLU A 97 7.93 5.62 -0.50
N PHE A 98 7.99 6.63 0.36
CA PHE A 98 9.22 7.13 0.96
C PHE A 98 9.07 7.21 2.48
N GLU A 99 9.52 6.17 3.17
CA GLU A 99 9.56 6.15 4.65
C GLU A 99 10.66 7.10 5.15
N VAL A 100 10.33 8.08 6.00
CA VAL A 100 11.28 9.06 6.55
C VAL A 100 11.47 8.82 8.05
N PRO A 101 12.39 7.93 8.45
CA PRO A 101 12.53 7.51 9.85
C PRO A 101 13.02 8.62 10.79
N SER A 102 13.68 9.64 10.25
CA SER A 102 14.25 10.75 11.03
C SER A 102 13.22 11.79 11.47
N SER A 103 12.02 11.78 10.89
CA SER A 103 11.01 12.81 11.13
C SER A 103 9.82 12.25 11.87
N LYS A 104 9.28 13.00 12.83
CA LYS A 104 8.18 12.54 13.69
C LYS A 104 6.89 13.27 13.36
N THR A 105 5.80 12.52 13.35
CA THR A 105 4.45 13.02 13.13
C THR A 105 3.64 12.82 14.40
N ARG A 106 2.91 13.84 14.86
CA ARG A 106 2.29 13.83 16.20
C ARG A 106 0.97 14.61 16.20
N MET A 107 0.11 14.34 17.18
CA MET A 107 -1.10 15.11 17.46
C MET A 107 -0.95 15.83 18.82
N PRO A 108 -0.89 17.16 18.86
CA PRO A 108 -0.88 17.91 20.11
C PRO A 108 -2.29 17.97 20.72
N ASN A 109 -2.41 17.61 22.00
CA ASN A 109 -3.62 17.80 22.80
C ASN A 109 -3.26 18.24 24.23
N PRO A 110 -3.48 19.51 24.62
CA PRO A 110 -4.14 20.59 23.88
C PRO A 110 -3.26 21.16 22.75
N LYS A 111 -3.77 22.17 22.02
CA LYS A 111 -3.05 22.86 20.95
C LYS A 111 -1.70 23.41 21.43
N LEU A 112 -0.74 23.54 20.51
CA LEU A 112 0.55 24.18 20.77
C LEU A 112 0.36 25.63 21.22
N THR A 113 1.13 26.00 22.25
CA THR A 113 1.33 27.39 22.67
C THR A 113 2.19 28.13 21.66
N ASP A 114 2.16 29.46 21.67
CA ASP A 114 2.93 30.24 20.70
C ASP A 114 4.45 30.04 20.88
N GLY A 115 4.90 29.89 22.13
CA GLY A 115 6.29 29.53 22.43
C GLY A 115 6.71 28.14 21.92
N GLU A 116 5.79 27.17 21.89
CA GLU A 116 6.05 25.84 21.30
C GLU A 116 6.08 25.90 19.76
N LYS A 117 5.33 26.83 19.14
CA LYS A 117 5.31 27.02 17.68
C LYS A 117 6.54 27.76 17.16
N ASP A 118 6.99 28.78 17.89
CA ASP A 118 8.15 29.60 17.52
C ASP A 118 9.49 29.01 18.01
N GLY A 119 9.43 27.88 18.74
CA GLY A 119 10.60 27.15 19.22
C GLY A 119 11.26 27.76 20.47
N THR A 120 10.72 28.83 21.05
CA THR A 120 11.21 29.40 22.31
C THR A 120 10.92 28.50 23.52
N VAL A 121 9.93 27.59 23.40
CA VAL A 121 9.61 26.53 24.37
C VAL A 121 9.77 25.18 23.67
N PRO A 122 10.58 24.25 24.22
CA PRO A 122 10.74 22.93 23.62
C PRO A 122 9.42 22.14 23.67
N LEU A 123 9.15 21.37 22.62
CA LEU A 123 8.01 20.45 22.61
C LEU A 123 8.20 19.36 23.67
N PRO A 124 7.14 18.97 24.39
CA PRO A 124 7.22 17.84 25.31
C PRO A 124 7.62 16.58 24.54
N SER A 125 8.72 15.95 24.99
CA SER A 125 9.37 14.84 24.29
C SER A 125 8.51 13.58 24.24
N THR A 126 7.58 13.41 25.18
CA THR A 126 6.65 12.28 25.35
C THR A 126 5.35 12.78 26.01
N ALA A 127 4.31 11.94 26.09
CA ALA A 127 3.15 12.19 26.94
C ALA A 127 3.61 12.28 28.41
N ILE A 128 4.02 13.47 28.85
CA ILE A 128 4.34 13.69 30.25
C ILE A 128 3.02 13.86 30.97
N THR A 129 2.64 12.88 31.79
CA THR A 129 1.65 13.06 32.83
C THR A 129 2.29 13.93 33.92
N THR A 130 2.44 15.24 33.69
CA THR A 130 2.90 16.16 34.74
C THR A 130 1.77 16.36 35.74
N LYS A 131 1.84 15.68 36.89
CA LYS A 131 1.03 16.04 38.05
C LYS A 131 1.46 17.43 38.52
N THR A 132 0.64 18.45 38.27
CA THR A 132 0.90 19.81 38.75
C THR A 132 0.00 20.06 39.97
N THR A 133 0.58 20.06 41.17
CA THR A 133 -0.16 20.38 42.40
C THR A 133 -0.22 21.90 42.56
N ARG A 134 -1.40 22.51 42.39
CA ARG A 134 -1.68 23.90 42.81
C ARG A 134 -2.74 23.87 43.91
N GLN A 135 -2.43 24.48 45.07
CA GLN A 135 -3.38 24.70 46.17
C GLN A 135 -4.15 23.43 46.63
N GLY A 136 -3.47 22.29 46.75
CA GLY A 136 -4.09 21.05 47.28
C GLY A 136 -5.01 20.30 46.30
N HIS A 137 -5.24 20.82 45.10
CA HIS A 137 -5.98 20.11 44.04
C HIS A 137 -5.02 19.68 42.93
N THR A 138 -4.86 18.37 42.77
CA THR A 138 -4.23 17.78 41.58
C THR A 138 -5.23 17.87 40.44
N VAL A 139 -5.01 18.80 39.51
CA VAL A 139 -5.79 18.85 38.26
C VAL A 139 -4.95 18.15 37.19
N ASP A 140 -5.34 16.94 36.83
CA ASP A 140 -4.78 16.23 35.68
C ASP A 140 -5.22 16.97 34.41
N ASN A 141 -4.36 17.84 33.89
CA ASN A 141 -4.53 18.36 32.53
C ASN A 141 -3.27 18.02 31.73
N PRO A 142 -3.05 16.73 31.41
CA PRO A 142 -1.82 16.31 30.77
C PRO A 142 -1.77 16.96 29.38
N LYS A 143 -0.77 17.83 29.16
CA LYS A 143 -0.37 18.18 27.80
C LYS A 143 0.19 16.92 27.17
N THR A 144 -0.62 16.24 26.39
CA THR A 144 -0.25 15.02 25.68
C THR A 144 0.09 15.35 24.24
N ILE A 145 1.28 14.94 23.82
CA ILE A 145 1.58 14.80 22.40
C ILE A 145 1.51 13.32 22.08
N SER A 146 0.45 12.92 21.39
CA SER A 146 0.20 11.53 21.02
C SER A 146 0.80 11.24 19.65
N PRO A 147 1.34 10.03 19.43
CA PRO A 147 1.61 9.58 18.07
C PRO A 147 0.31 9.55 17.25
N LEU A 148 0.43 9.78 15.95
CA LEU A 148 -0.69 9.55 15.04
C LEU A 148 -0.92 8.04 14.89
N TRP A 149 -2.10 7.64 14.41
CA TRP A 149 -2.30 6.25 14.02
C TRP A 149 -1.64 5.99 12.66
N LYS A 150 -1.26 4.74 12.40
CA LYS A 150 -0.67 4.33 11.13
C LYS A 150 -1.59 4.68 9.95
N GLN A 151 -1.01 5.19 8.88
CA GLN A 151 -1.68 5.65 7.65
C GLN A 151 -2.62 6.86 7.85
N ALA A 152 -2.50 7.58 8.96
CA ALA A 152 -3.18 8.86 9.13
C ALA A 152 -2.67 9.84 8.07
N ILE A 153 -3.54 10.27 7.15
CA ILE A 153 -3.20 11.28 6.14
C ILE A 153 -3.08 12.63 6.84
N ILE A 154 -1.91 13.25 6.75
CA ILE A 154 -1.61 14.57 7.33
C ILE A 154 -1.88 15.65 6.27
N ILE A 155 -1.22 15.50 5.11
CA ILE A 155 -1.38 16.35 3.94
C ILE A 155 -1.78 15.50 2.74
N ALA A 156 -2.81 15.92 2.01
CA ALA A 156 -3.20 15.34 0.73
C ALA A 156 -2.83 16.32 -0.40
N GLY A 157 -1.76 16.03 -1.14
CA GLY A 157 -1.41 16.71 -2.38
C GLY A 157 -2.20 16.17 -3.58
N ASP A 158 -1.89 16.65 -4.78
CA ASP A 158 -2.62 16.25 -6.00
C ASP A 158 -2.49 14.75 -6.31
N ASN A 159 -1.28 14.20 -6.14
CA ASN A 159 -0.94 12.81 -6.47
C ASN A 159 -0.02 12.16 -5.43
N PHE A 160 0.10 12.76 -4.25
CA PHE A 160 0.81 12.18 -3.12
C PHE A 160 0.05 12.48 -1.83
N GLU A 161 0.31 11.67 -0.81
CA GLU A 161 -0.13 11.86 0.56
C GLU A 161 1.10 11.85 1.46
N LEU A 162 1.12 12.75 2.43
CA LEU A 162 2.03 12.68 3.57
C LEU A 162 1.28 11.99 4.70
N GLN A 163 1.66 10.77 5.03
CA GLN A 163 1.03 9.93 6.03
C GLN A 163 1.91 9.76 7.27
N ALA A 164 1.29 9.35 8.37
CA ALA A 164 1.99 8.83 9.53
C ALA A 164 2.28 7.33 9.36
N ASP A 165 3.53 6.90 9.60
CA ASP A 165 3.90 5.48 9.64
C ASP A 165 4.44 5.08 11.01
N GLU A 166 4.37 3.80 11.35
CA GLU A 166 4.79 3.27 12.65
C GLU A 166 6.33 3.25 12.79
N SER A 167 6.85 3.73 13.92
CA SER A 167 8.29 3.68 14.22
C SER A 167 8.64 2.50 15.11
N SER A 168 9.73 1.80 14.82
CA SER A 168 10.24 0.69 15.66
C SER A 168 10.59 1.12 17.09
N ASN A 169 10.90 2.40 17.29
CA ASN A 169 11.33 2.97 18.59
C ASN A 169 10.16 3.62 19.35
N GLY A 170 8.92 3.36 18.94
CA GLY A 170 7.75 4.08 19.39
C GLY A 170 7.59 5.44 18.70
N GLY A 171 6.35 5.91 18.66
CA GLY A 171 5.97 7.10 17.91
C GLY A 171 5.60 6.80 16.46
N THR A 172 5.34 7.85 15.69
CA THR A 172 5.09 7.76 14.25
C THR A 172 6.10 8.56 13.44
N ASN A 173 6.59 7.94 12.39
CA ASN A 173 7.41 8.54 11.35
C ASN A 173 6.52 9.25 10.31
N MET A 174 7.15 9.98 9.40
CA MET A 174 6.50 10.49 8.18
C MET A 174 6.72 9.50 7.04
N GLU A 175 5.73 9.36 6.16
CA GLU A 175 5.84 8.63 4.90
C GLU A 175 5.18 9.42 3.77
N PHE A 176 5.85 9.54 2.63
CA PHE A 176 5.21 10.01 1.40
C PHE A 176 4.70 8.82 0.60
N VAL A 177 3.41 8.77 0.31
CA VAL A 177 2.75 7.70 -0.44
C VAL A 177 2.14 8.27 -1.71
N MET A 178 2.28 7.58 -2.84
CA MET A 178 1.48 7.86 -4.03
C MET A 178 0.22 6.96 -4.00
N PRO A 179 -0.93 7.45 -3.50
CA PRO A 179 -2.12 6.61 -3.29
C PRO A 179 -2.70 6.08 -4.61
N ARG A 180 -2.44 6.81 -5.69
CA ARG A 180 -2.73 6.42 -7.07
C ARG A 180 -1.39 6.21 -7.75
N PRO A 181 -1.03 4.96 -8.08
CA PRO A 181 0.20 4.72 -8.79
C PRO A 181 0.06 5.25 -10.25
N VAL A 182 1.15 5.35 -11.02
CA VAL A 182 1.17 6.06 -12.33
C VAL A 182 1.33 5.16 -13.56
N PRO A 183 0.69 5.47 -14.70
CA PRO A 183 0.81 4.60 -15.88
C PRO A 183 2.17 4.54 -16.52
N GLU A 184 2.59 3.30 -16.82
CA GLU A 184 3.72 2.92 -17.69
C GLU A 184 3.52 3.47 -19.11
N THR A 185 3.62 4.78 -19.22
CA THR A 185 3.37 5.65 -20.38
C THR A 185 4.24 6.89 -20.25
N LYS A 186 4.40 7.62 -21.36
CA LYS A 186 5.03 8.96 -21.33
C LYS A 186 4.27 9.94 -20.42
N GLU A 187 2.95 9.90 -20.40
CA GLU A 187 2.14 10.81 -19.58
C GLU A 187 2.18 10.47 -18.09
N GLY A 188 2.18 9.18 -17.72
CA GLY A 188 2.39 8.75 -16.35
C GLY A 188 3.80 9.06 -15.84
N ARG A 189 4.83 8.96 -16.69
CA ARG A 189 6.18 9.46 -16.36
C ARG A 189 6.18 10.96 -16.06
N LYS A 190 5.52 11.78 -16.89
CA LYS A 190 5.36 13.23 -16.62
C LYS A 190 4.57 13.49 -15.35
N SER A 191 3.56 12.67 -15.06
CA SER A 191 2.78 12.77 -13.82
C SER A 191 3.66 12.48 -12.61
N LEU A 192 4.44 11.39 -12.64
CA LEU A 192 5.42 11.07 -11.61
C LEU A 192 6.42 12.20 -11.41
N ASP A 193 6.94 12.76 -12.50
CA ASP A 193 7.87 13.89 -12.44
C ASP A 193 7.31 15.09 -11.68
N ARG A 194 6.05 15.47 -12.00
CA ARG A 194 5.35 16.56 -11.30
C ARG A 194 5.11 16.23 -9.83
N THR A 195 4.65 15.01 -9.53
CA THR A 195 4.43 14.57 -8.15
C THR A 195 5.72 14.63 -7.33
N MET A 196 6.83 14.13 -7.89
CA MET A 196 8.12 14.15 -7.20
C MET A 196 8.65 15.56 -7.00
N LYS A 197 8.45 16.49 -7.95
CA LYS A 197 8.76 17.91 -7.74
C LYS A 197 7.98 18.53 -6.60
N ALA A 198 6.67 18.26 -6.52
CA ALA A 198 5.84 18.76 -5.42
C ALA A 198 6.29 18.21 -4.04
N ILE A 199 6.65 16.92 -3.98
CA ILE A 199 7.24 16.32 -2.77
C ILE A 199 8.56 17.01 -2.40
N LEU A 200 9.45 17.25 -3.38
CA LEU A 200 10.72 17.95 -3.14
C LEU A 200 10.51 19.35 -2.59
N GLU A 201 9.59 20.13 -3.17
CA GLU A 201 9.28 21.49 -2.72
C GLU A 201 8.72 21.50 -1.29
N LEU A 202 7.87 20.54 -0.94
CA LEU A 202 7.40 20.36 0.43
C LEU A 202 8.56 19.97 1.38
N CYS A 203 9.46 19.08 0.96
CA CYS A 203 10.64 18.76 1.76
C CYS A 203 11.54 20.00 1.98
N GLU A 204 11.78 20.83 0.95
CA GLU A 204 12.51 22.09 1.08
C GLU A 204 11.83 23.04 2.07
N TYR A 205 10.49 23.15 2.02
CA TYR A 205 9.71 23.93 2.99
C TYR A 205 9.91 23.43 4.43
N LEU A 206 9.86 22.12 4.65
CA LEU A 206 10.04 21.53 5.97
C LEU A 206 11.47 21.74 6.50
N VAL A 207 12.50 21.58 5.67
CA VAL A 207 13.90 21.76 6.12
C VAL A 207 14.34 23.21 6.22
N ALA A 208 13.55 24.18 5.74
CA ALA A 208 13.87 25.60 5.85
C ALA A 208 13.87 26.08 7.31
N ASN A 209 13.07 25.45 8.18
CA ASN A 209 12.98 25.79 9.61
C ASN A 209 13.02 24.52 10.48
N PRO A 210 14.11 23.74 10.48
CA PRO A 210 14.15 22.39 11.03
C PRO A 210 14.07 22.33 12.56
N GLN A 211 14.06 23.49 13.24
CA GLN A 211 13.89 23.57 14.69
C GLN A 211 12.43 23.77 15.11
N LEU A 212 11.55 24.10 14.15
CA LEU A 212 10.15 24.43 14.43
C LEU A 212 9.24 23.24 14.08
N PRO A 213 8.18 22.98 14.87
CA PRO A 213 7.11 22.11 14.42
C PRO A 213 6.36 22.75 13.25
N HIS A 214 6.02 21.95 12.24
CA HIS A 214 5.14 22.39 11.15
C HIS A 214 3.73 21.84 11.39
N GLU A 215 2.76 22.71 11.66
CA GLU A 215 1.36 22.31 11.70
C GLU A 215 0.84 22.04 10.28
N ALA A 216 0.03 20.99 10.11
CA ALA A 216 -0.50 20.59 8.81
C ALA A 216 -1.29 21.71 8.13
N LYS A 217 -2.02 22.52 8.91
CA LYS A 217 -2.77 23.67 8.39
C LYS A 217 -1.85 24.75 7.78
N ASP A 218 -0.64 24.93 8.32
CA ASP A 218 0.30 25.96 7.88
C ASP A 218 0.99 25.49 6.59
N ILE A 219 1.34 24.20 6.52
CA ILE A 219 1.81 23.55 5.29
C ILE A 219 0.77 23.69 4.17
N ALA A 220 -0.50 23.43 4.45
CA ALA A 220 -1.58 23.58 3.48
C ALA A 220 -1.78 25.04 3.06
N SER A 221 -1.69 25.98 4.00
CA SER A 221 -1.78 27.42 3.72
C SER A 221 -0.62 27.93 2.85
N ALA A 222 0.55 27.30 2.94
CA ALA A 222 1.69 27.55 2.07
C ALA A 222 1.56 26.92 0.66
N GLY A 223 0.45 26.23 0.37
CA GLY A 223 0.14 25.71 -0.97
C GLY A 223 0.58 24.27 -1.24
N TYR A 224 1.09 23.54 -0.24
CA TYR A 224 1.60 22.18 -0.42
C TYR A 224 0.55 21.07 -0.30
N GLY A 225 -0.71 21.38 -0.64
CA GLY A 225 -1.84 20.45 -0.61
C GLY A 225 -2.90 20.82 0.43
N ARG A 226 -3.72 19.83 0.82
CA ARG A 226 -4.83 20.01 1.77
C ARG A 226 -4.56 19.30 3.09
N ALA A 227 -4.67 20.02 4.19
CA ALA A 227 -4.58 19.43 5.53
C ALA A 227 -5.79 18.52 5.79
N GLN A 228 -5.54 17.22 5.97
CA GLN A 228 -6.57 16.26 6.38
C GLN A 228 -6.68 16.17 7.91
N LEU A 229 -5.57 16.45 8.60
CA LEU A 229 -5.52 16.55 10.06
C LEU A 229 -4.91 17.91 10.44
N PRO A 230 -5.67 19.02 10.39
CA PRO A 230 -5.13 20.36 10.58
C PRO A 230 -4.25 20.58 11.82
N PRO A 231 -4.55 19.98 13.00
CA PRO A 231 -3.72 20.14 14.19
C PRO A 231 -2.48 19.24 14.23
N ALA A 232 -2.34 18.27 13.31
CA ALA A 232 -1.19 17.39 13.28
C ALA A 232 0.10 18.19 13.04
N ILE A 233 1.16 17.78 13.71
CA ILE A 233 2.48 18.42 13.61
C ILE A 233 3.48 17.46 12.97
N ILE A 234 4.36 18.04 12.16
CA ILE A 234 5.51 17.36 11.56
C ILE A 234 6.77 18.02 12.10
N ASN A 235 7.62 17.22 12.72
CA ASN A 235 8.93 17.63 13.19
C ASN A 235 9.97 16.94 12.31
N VAL A 236 10.66 17.72 11.50
CA VAL A 236 11.76 17.23 10.66
C VAL A 236 13.10 17.58 11.30
N THR A 237 14.15 16.85 10.94
CA THR A 237 15.52 17.31 11.21
C THR A 237 16.01 18.15 10.03
N ALA A 238 17.17 18.80 10.17
CA ALA A 238 17.83 19.51 9.06
C ALA A 238 18.15 18.60 7.85
N LYS A 239 18.02 17.28 7.99
CA LYS A 239 18.22 16.30 6.92
C LYS A 239 17.01 15.37 6.81
N ILE A 240 16.24 15.52 5.74
CA ILE A 240 15.23 14.54 5.35
C ILE A 240 15.94 13.47 4.51
N THR A 241 15.95 12.25 5.04
CA THR A 241 16.41 11.05 4.35
C THR A 241 15.31 10.00 4.40
N GLY A 242 15.18 9.23 3.32
CA GLY A 242 14.11 8.25 3.20
C GLY A 242 14.61 6.86 2.84
N ASN A 243 13.74 5.87 2.97
CA ASN A 243 13.95 4.51 2.47
C ASN A 243 12.95 4.27 1.33
N PRO A 244 13.28 4.66 0.08
CA PRO A 244 12.35 4.56 -1.03
C PRO A 244 11.91 3.10 -1.27
N GLN A 245 10.62 2.94 -1.56
CA GLN A 245 9.99 1.69 -1.96
C GLN A 245 9.18 1.93 -3.22
N SER A 246 8.95 0.88 -3.98
CA SER A 246 8.09 0.96 -5.16
C SER A 246 7.30 -0.30 -5.35
N THR A 247 6.02 -0.14 -5.72
CA THR A 247 5.17 -1.25 -6.15
C THR A 247 5.08 -1.26 -7.67
N VAL A 248 5.49 -2.36 -8.28
CA VAL A 248 5.66 -2.53 -9.73
C VAL A 248 5.06 -3.84 -10.19
N ALA A 249 4.50 -3.87 -11.41
CA ALA A 249 4.09 -5.12 -12.03
C ALA A 249 5.12 -5.57 -13.07
N VAL A 250 5.67 -6.78 -12.93
CA VAL A 250 6.77 -7.28 -13.78
C VAL A 250 6.35 -8.60 -14.43
N ARG A 251 6.54 -8.68 -15.75
CA ARG A 251 6.25 -9.91 -16.51
C ARG A 251 6.95 -11.09 -15.88
N LEU A 252 6.25 -12.21 -15.71
CA LEU A 252 6.83 -13.36 -15.03
C LEU A 252 8.07 -13.88 -15.80
N GLU A 253 8.05 -13.81 -17.14
CA GLU A 253 9.19 -14.12 -18.00
C GLU A 253 10.37 -13.14 -17.93
N GLN A 254 10.16 -11.93 -17.39
CA GLN A 254 11.21 -10.93 -17.16
C GLN A 254 11.69 -10.91 -15.70
N LEU A 255 10.98 -11.56 -14.78
CA LEU A 255 11.27 -11.51 -13.34
C LEU A 255 12.69 -12.01 -13.03
N ALA A 256 13.13 -13.09 -13.66
CA ALA A 256 14.49 -13.61 -13.48
C ALA A 256 15.56 -12.58 -13.90
N LYS A 257 15.34 -11.86 -15.01
CA LYS A 257 16.24 -10.79 -15.44
C LYS A 257 16.22 -9.62 -14.45
N PHE A 258 15.03 -9.22 -14.02
CA PHE A 258 14.86 -8.15 -13.05
C PHE A 258 15.60 -8.43 -11.74
N MET A 259 15.44 -9.64 -11.19
CA MET A 259 16.14 -10.09 -9.98
C MET A 259 17.66 -10.05 -10.14
N LYS A 260 18.20 -10.48 -11.30
CA LYS A 260 19.64 -10.35 -11.61
C LYS A 260 20.08 -8.90 -11.61
N ASP A 261 19.33 -8.01 -12.27
CA ASP A 261 19.70 -6.61 -12.43
C ASP A 261 19.73 -5.88 -11.07
N ILE A 262 18.77 -6.15 -10.17
CA ILE A 262 18.75 -5.53 -8.83
C ILE A 262 19.78 -6.15 -7.87
N GLY A 263 20.20 -7.40 -8.09
CA GLY A 263 21.20 -8.07 -7.26
C GLY A 263 22.64 -7.96 -7.77
N ALA A 264 22.85 -7.38 -8.95
CA ALA A 264 24.17 -7.23 -9.53
C ALA A 264 25.07 -6.31 -8.68
N PRO A 265 26.33 -6.68 -8.42
CA PRO A 265 27.25 -5.83 -7.69
C PRO A 265 27.46 -4.47 -8.41
N THR A 266 27.52 -3.41 -7.61
CA THR A 266 27.72 -2.01 -8.06
C THR A 266 29.19 -1.64 -8.23
N ASP A 267 30.13 -2.59 -8.10
CA ASP A 267 31.57 -2.37 -8.09
C ASP A 267 32.19 -1.88 -9.43
N GLY A 268 31.36 -1.44 -10.38
CA GLY A 268 31.82 -0.85 -11.65
C GLY A 268 32.44 -1.83 -12.64
N SER A 269 32.53 -3.13 -12.31
CA SER A 269 33.22 -4.14 -13.13
C SER A 269 32.50 -4.48 -14.45
N ASN A 270 31.23 -4.09 -14.62
CA ASN A 270 30.49 -4.31 -15.86
C ASN A 270 29.64 -3.08 -16.24
N PRO A 271 30.12 -2.20 -17.15
CA PRO A 271 29.43 -0.99 -17.57
C PRO A 271 28.27 -1.22 -18.57
N ASP A 272 28.12 -2.44 -19.11
CA ASP A 272 27.15 -2.73 -20.17
C ASP A 272 25.79 -3.23 -19.67
N LEU A 273 25.68 -3.58 -18.38
CA LEU A 273 24.38 -3.86 -17.79
C LEU A 273 23.74 -2.54 -17.40
N ALA A 274 22.56 -2.30 -17.95
CA ALA A 274 21.65 -1.30 -17.42
C ALA A 274 21.25 -1.67 -15.99
N LYS A 275 22.03 -1.20 -15.04
CA LYS A 275 21.83 -1.47 -13.63
C LYS A 275 20.88 -0.42 -13.08
N LEU A 276 19.83 -0.89 -12.45
CA LEU A 276 19.09 -0.07 -11.51
C LEU A 276 20.01 0.12 -10.30
N ASP A 277 20.71 1.25 -10.22
CA ASP A 277 21.56 1.57 -9.08
C ASP A 277 20.68 1.92 -7.88
N LEU A 278 20.23 0.88 -7.20
CA LEU A 278 19.46 0.98 -5.97
C LEU A 278 20.36 1.35 -4.78
N GLY A 279 21.53 1.98 -4.96
CA GLY A 279 22.29 2.59 -3.86
C GLY A 279 22.58 1.62 -2.72
N LEU A 280 23.12 0.43 -3.01
CA LEU A 280 23.36 -0.69 -2.09
C LEU A 280 24.41 -0.42 -0.98
N GLN A 281 24.53 0.80 -0.46
CA GLN A 281 25.63 1.26 0.39
C GLN A 281 25.56 0.81 1.87
N ARG A 282 24.47 0.15 2.31
CA ARG A 282 24.44 -0.45 3.66
C ARG A 282 24.84 -1.94 3.65
N PRO A 283 25.64 -2.43 4.63
CA PRO A 283 26.16 -3.80 4.65
C PRO A 283 25.08 -4.88 4.70
N THR A 284 24.01 -4.65 5.45
CA THR A 284 22.94 -5.64 5.67
C THR A 284 22.06 -5.83 4.42
N SER A 285 21.80 -4.77 3.65
CA SER A 285 21.09 -4.90 2.38
C SER A 285 21.91 -5.63 1.32
N LYS A 286 23.24 -5.47 1.30
CA LYS A 286 24.08 -6.02 0.22
C LYS A 286 23.98 -7.54 0.09
N LYS A 287 24.02 -8.29 1.21
CA LYS A 287 23.87 -9.76 1.21
C LYS A 287 22.52 -10.20 0.65
N ASP A 288 21.47 -9.46 0.97
CA ASP A 288 20.10 -9.80 0.57
C ASP A 288 19.88 -9.59 -0.92
N TYR A 289 20.35 -8.46 -1.46
CA TYR A 289 20.33 -8.21 -2.90
C TYR A 289 21.21 -9.19 -3.67
N VAL A 290 22.40 -9.53 -3.16
CA VAL A 290 23.23 -10.57 -3.77
C VAL A 290 22.51 -11.91 -3.81
N THR A 291 21.83 -12.28 -2.72
CA THR A 291 21.03 -13.50 -2.65
C THR A 291 19.93 -13.48 -3.72
N VAL A 292 19.16 -12.39 -3.81
CA VAL A 292 18.13 -12.20 -4.85
C VAL A 292 18.71 -12.31 -6.26
N GLY A 293 19.87 -11.69 -6.52
CA GLY A 293 20.53 -11.70 -7.83
C GLY A 293 21.08 -13.05 -8.27
N GLN A 294 21.42 -13.93 -7.31
CA GLN A 294 21.95 -15.27 -7.57
C GLN A 294 20.86 -16.30 -7.85
N MET A 295 19.64 -16.12 -7.31
CA MET A 295 18.57 -17.13 -7.46
C MET A 295 18.17 -17.42 -8.92
N PRO A 296 18.18 -16.45 -9.85
CA PRO A 296 17.94 -16.73 -11.27
C PRO A 296 18.90 -17.72 -11.93
N ASP A 297 20.17 -17.77 -11.51
CA ASP A 297 21.13 -18.74 -12.04
C ASP A 297 20.88 -20.13 -11.45
N LEU A 298 20.56 -20.20 -10.16
CA LEU A 298 20.17 -21.45 -9.52
C LEU A 298 18.88 -22.03 -10.12
N ALA A 299 17.89 -21.17 -10.40
CA ALA A 299 16.64 -21.58 -11.04
C ALA A 299 16.87 -22.12 -12.47
N GLU A 300 17.73 -21.47 -13.25
CA GLU A 300 18.12 -21.96 -14.59
C GLU A 300 18.77 -23.35 -14.49
N GLN A 301 19.73 -23.51 -13.58
CA GLN A 301 20.42 -24.78 -13.38
C GLN A 301 19.45 -25.88 -12.93
N ALA A 302 18.53 -25.57 -12.02
CA ALA A 302 17.49 -26.48 -11.55
C ALA A 302 16.58 -26.95 -12.70
N ILE A 303 16.17 -26.04 -13.58
CA ILE A 303 15.37 -26.34 -14.78
C ILE A 303 16.16 -27.26 -15.72
N GLN A 304 17.42 -26.94 -16.02
CA GLN A 304 18.26 -27.73 -16.92
C GLN A 304 18.48 -29.16 -16.39
N ASN A 305 18.78 -29.29 -15.10
CA ASN A 305 18.97 -30.58 -14.44
C ASN A 305 17.68 -31.39 -14.46
N PHE A 306 16.54 -30.76 -14.15
CA PHE A 306 15.24 -31.44 -14.18
C PHE A 306 14.90 -31.93 -15.58
N ARG A 307 15.04 -31.07 -16.58
CA ARG A 307 14.80 -31.36 -18.00
C ARG A 307 15.60 -32.58 -18.45
N THR A 308 16.91 -32.57 -18.15
CA THR A 308 17.83 -33.68 -18.45
C THR A 308 17.40 -34.97 -17.73
N SER A 309 17.11 -34.90 -16.43
CA SER A 309 16.75 -36.08 -15.61
C SER A 309 15.43 -36.75 -16.01
N LYS A 310 14.52 -35.98 -16.63
CA LYS A 310 13.19 -36.45 -17.04
C LYS A 310 13.09 -36.73 -18.53
N GLY A 311 14.16 -36.54 -19.30
CA GLY A 311 14.14 -36.71 -20.76
C GLY A 311 13.14 -35.77 -21.44
N LEU A 312 13.00 -34.54 -20.92
CA LEU A 312 12.09 -33.54 -21.49
C LEU A 312 12.78 -32.79 -22.64
N GLY A 313 11.99 -32.33 -23.61
CA GLY A 313 12.49 -31.60 -24.79
C GLY A 313 13.18 -30.28 -24.42
N ASP A 314 14.02 -29.76 -25.32
CA ASP A 314 14.80 -28.53 -25.10
C ASP A 314 13.95 -27.27 -24.93
N ASP A 315 12.70 -27.31 -25.37
CA ASP A 315 11.69 -26.27 -25.20
C ASP A 315 11.03 -26.26 -23.81
N TRP A 316 11.27 -27.28 -22.99
CA TRP A 316 10.77 -27.34 -21.61
C TRP A 316 11.58 -26.43 -20.69
N GLY A 317 10.90 -25.64 -19.85
CA GLY A 317 11.54 -24.71 -18.92
C GLY A 317 11.38 -23.26 -19.35
N SER A 318 10.13 -22.80 -19.40
CA SER A 318 9.77 -21.45 -19.82
C SER A 318 10.46 -20.38 -18.97
N SER A 319 10.70 -19.21 -19.57
CA SER A 319 11.23 -18.05 -18.83
C SER A 319 10.31 -17.64 -17.67
N SER A 320 9.00 -17.89 -17.76
CA SER A 320 8.06 -17.67 -16.66
C SER A 320 8.28 -18.65 -15.51
N LEU A 321 8.52 -19.95 -15.79
CA LEU A 321 8.89 -20.92 -14.76
C LEU A 321 10.19 -20.50 -14.07
N LYS A 322 11.20 -20.09 -14.83
CA LYS A 322 12.45 -19.56 -14.29
C LYS A 322 12.21 -18.37 -13.37
N GLY A 323 11.39 -17.40 -13.79
CA GLY A 323 11.02 -16.23 -12.98
C GLY A 323 10.37 -16.63 -11.65
N LEU A 324 9.36 -17.50 -11.70
CA LEU A 324 8.67 -17.98 -10.51
C LEU A 324 9.61 -18.75 -9.56
N LEU A 325 10.41 -19.68 -10.09
CA LEU A 325 11.36 -20.46 -9.30
C LEU A 325 12.42 -19.57 -8.66
N SER A 326 12.91 -18.55 -9.37
CA SER A 326 13.86 -17.58 -8.81
C SER A 326 13.29 -16.97 -7.52
N LEU A 327 12.01 -16.56 -7.54
CA LEU A 327 11.35 -15.95 -6.40
C LEU A 327 11.06 -16.96 -5.28
N ILE A 328 10.59 -18.17 -5.60
CA ILE A 328 10.39 -19.25 -4.62
C ILE A 328 11.72 -19.58 -3.93
N PHE A 329 12.80 -19.68 -4.70
CA PHE A 329 14.14 -19.95 -4.18
C PHE A 329 14.62 -18.84 -3.26
N THR A 330 14.38 -17.56 -3.60
CA THR A 330 14.65 -16.45 -2.70
C THR A 330 13.91 -16.62 -1.38
N TYR A 331 12.61 -16.92 -1.42
CA TYR A 331 11.80 -17.05 -0.21
C TYR A 331 12.27 -18.21 0.67
N LEU A 332 12.53 -19.39 0.10
CA LEU A 332 13.01 -20.54 0.86
C LEU A 332 14.42 -20.28 1.43
N LYS A 333 15.32 -19.71 0.62
CA LYS A 333 16.70 -19.45 1.05
C LYS A 333 16.75 -18.42 2.16
N LYS A 334 16.10 -17.27 1.99
CA LYS A 334 16.06 -16.21 3.00
C LYS A 334 15.17 -16.54 4.19
N GLY A 335 14.08 -17.27 3.96
CA GLY A 335 13.22 -17.78 5.01
C GLY A 335 13.93 -18.74 5.96
N SER A 336 14.99 -19.41 5.48
CA SER A 336 15.81 -20.35 6.25
C SER A 336 16.99 -19.72 7.01
N THR A 337 17.19 -18.40 6.97
CA THR A 337 18.30 -17.75 7.69
C THR A 337 17.91 -17.32 9.09
N ASP A 338 18.84 -17.47 10.05
CA ASP A 338 18.62 -17.14 11.46
C ASP A 338 18.61 -15.62 11.73
N ASP A 339 18.93 -14.78 10.73
CA ASP A 339 19.05 -13.31 10.81
C ASP A 339 17.76 -12.56 10.47
N MET A 340 16.62 -13.27 10.41
CA MET A 340 15.33 -12.68 10.06
C MET A 340 14.52 -12.31 11.31
N ASP A 341 14.51 -11.03 11.66
CA ASP A 341 13.72 -10.51 12.77
C ASP A 341 12.25 -10.22 12.39
N TYR A 342 11.97 -10.07 11.09
CA TYR A 342 10.64 -9.71 10.61
C TYR A 342 10.40 -10.29 9.20
N PRO A 343 9.24 -10.92 8.92
CA PRO A 343 9.03 -11.65 7.66
C PRO A 343 9.08 -10.76 6.42
N LYS A 344 8.76 -9.47 6.60
CA LYS A 344 8.87 -8.45 5.56
C LYS A 344 10.31 -8.16 5.13
N LEU A 345 11.30 -8.66 5.85
CA LEU A 345 12.73 -8.57 5.51
C LEU A 345 13.20 -9.77 4.69
N ILE A 346 12.31 -10.69 4.30
CA ILE A 346 12.67 -11.89 3.54
C ILE A 346 13.39 -11.55 2.24
N ALA A 347 13.01 -10.48 1.55
CA ALA A 347 13.66 -10.07 0.33
C ALA A 347 13.47 -8.58 0.03
N PRO A 348 14.46 -7.94 -0.61
CA PRO A 348 14.30 -6.67 -1.28
C PRO A 348 13.20 -6.64 -2.33
N LEU A 349 12.81 -7.81 -2.86
CA LEU A 349 11.71 -7.95 -3.80
C LEU A 349 10.66 -8.90 -3.22
N MET A 350 9.48 -8.36 -2.90
CA MET A 350 8.42 -9.11 -2.24
C MET A 350 7.18 -9.23 -3.13
N ALA A 351 6.62 -10.43 -3.21
CA ALA A 351 5.39 -10.69 -3.95
C ALA A 351 4.18 -10.01 -3.28
N ARG A 352 3.43 -9.23 -4.05
CA ARG A 352 2.13 -8.67 -3.67
C ARG A 352 0.97 -9.43 -4.29
N THR A 353 1.20 -10.01 -5.47
CA THR A 353 0.36 -11.08 -6.05
C THR A 353 0.70 -12.41 -5.39
N ASP A 354 -0.31 -13.24 -5.17
CA ASP A 354 -0.14 -14.55 -4.55
C ASP A 354 0.62 -15.54 -5.47
N PHE A 355 1.32 -16.49 -4.85
CA PHE A 355 2.15 -17.46 -5.59
C PHE A 355 1.34 -18.44 -6.45
N SER A 356 0.12 -18.78 -6.04
CA SER A 356 -0.79 -19.61 -6.84
C SER A 356 -1.18 -18.97 -8.17
N ALA A 357 -1.48 -17.67 -8.17
CA ALA A 357 -1.83 -16.90 -9.36
C ALA A 357 -0.62 -16.74 -10.27
N MET A 358 0.59 -16.57 -9.71
CA MET A 358 1.83 -16.60 -10.49
C MET A 358 2.06 -17.98 -11.12
N PHE A 359 1.90 -19.05 -10.35
CA PHE A 359 2.03 -20.42 -10.84
C PHE A 359 1.05 -20.73 -11.98
N SER A 360 -0.18 -20.24 -11.90
CA SER A 360 -1.17 -20.41 -12.97
C SER A 360 -0.79 -19.77 -14.32
N GLN A 361 0.18 -18.84 -14.33
CA GLN A 361 0.68 -18.18 -15.54
C GLN A 361 1.84 -18.95 -16.19
N VAL A 362 2.31 -20.04 -15.58
CA VAL A 362 3.44 -20.83 -16.07
C VAL A 362 2.94 -21.94 -17.01
N PRO A 363 3.47 -22.08 -18.24
CA PRO A 363 3.10 -23.16 -19.16
C PRO A 363 3.22 -24.57 -18.57
N GLU A 364 4.22 -24.81 -17.73
CA GLU A 364 4.48 -26.08 -17.06
C GLU A 364 3.52 -26.40 -15.91
N ALA A 365 2.59 -25.49 -15.55
CA ALA A 365 1.72 -25.67 -14.40
C ALA A 365 0.90 -26.98 -14.46
N ALA A 366 0.37 -27.34 -15.63
CA ALA A 366 -0.38 -28.57 -15.83
C ALA A 366 0.46 -29.83 -15.53
N TYR A 367 1.75 -29.82 -15.88
CA TYR A 367 2.66 -30.93 -15.61
C TYR A 367 2.84 -31.16 -14.10
N PHE A 368 3.03 -30.09 -13.34
CA PHE A 368 3.26 -30.14 -11.90
C PHE A 368 2.00 -30.36 -11.08
N LYS A 369 0.83 -29.85 -11.51
CA LYS A 369 -0.46 -30.20 -10.90
C LYS A 369 -0.74 -31.70 -10.95
N ALA A 370 -0.37 -32.37 -12.05
CA ALA A 370 -0.50 -33.82 -12.17
C ALA A 370 0.56 -34.59 -11.35
N ARG A 371 1.59 -33.91 -10.82
CA ARG A 371 2.75 -34.52 -10.16
C ARG A 371 3.21 -33.68 -8.94
N PRO A 372 2.34 -33.43 -7.95
CA PRO A 372 2.63 -32.49 -6.87
C PRO A 372 3.85 -32.89 -6.03
N LYS A 373 4.06 -34.20 -5.80
CA LYS A 373 5.25 -34.70 -5.11
C LYS A 373 6.55 -34.34 -5.85
N VAL A 374 6.54 -34.43 -7.18
CA VAL A 374 7.72 -34.09 -8.01
C VAL A 374 8.05 -32.60 -7.88
N TRP A 375 7.05 -31.73 -7.84
CA TRP A 375 7.23 -30.28 -7.65
C TRP A 375 7.94 -29.96 -6.32
N VAL A 376 7.42 -30.50 -5.21
CA VAL A 376 7.98 -30.25 -3.88
C VAL A 376 9.39 -30.82 -3.76
N ASP A 377 9.60 -32.07 -4.19
CA ASP A 377 10.88 -32.75 -4.06
C ASP A 377 11.97 -32.05 -4.89
N TRP A 378 11.64 -31.69 -6.13
CA TRP A 378 12.56 -31.01 -7.04
C TRP A 378 13.00 -29.63 -6.52
N ILE A 379 12.06 -28.81 -6.03
CA ILE A 379 12.39 -27.48 -5.51
C ILE A 379 13.30 -27.57 -4.29
N LEU A 380 12.99 -28.46 -3.34
CA LEU A 380 13.80 -28.60 -2.14
C LEU A 380 15.17 -29.22 -2.44
N GLU A 381 15.24 -30.21 -3.33
CA GLU A 381 16.51 -30.79 -3.77
C GLU A 381 17.42 -29.75 -4.45
N SER A 382 16.84 -28.90 -5.31
CA SER A 382 17.56 -27.84 -6.02
C SER A 382 18.20 -26.80 -5.10
N LEU A 383 17.69 -26.66 -3.87
CA LEU A 383 18.22 -25.77 -2.84
C LEU A 383 19.12 -26.48 -1.80
N GLY A 384 19.36 -27.79 -1.95
CA GLY A 384 20.04 -28.59 -0.95
C GLY A 384 19.24 -28.76 0.35
N MET A 385 17.91 -28.63 0.26
CA MET A 385 16.97 -28.71 1.38
C MET A 385 16.24 -30.06 1.44
N THR A 386 16.86 -31.12 0.90
CA THR A 386 16.32 -32.50 0.99
C THR A 386 16.08 -32.87 2.45
N GLY A 387 14.90 -33.46 2.73
CA GLY A 387 14.47 -33.81 4.09
C GLY A 387 13.84 -32.66 4.88
N GLN A 388 13.88 -31.42 4.38
CA GLN A 388 13.36 -30.25 5.10
C GLN A 388 11.89 -29.91 4.74
N LYS A 389 11.09 -30.92 4.36
CA LYS A 389 9.68 -30.74 3.95
C LYS A 389 8.80 -30.13 5.04
N ASN A 390 9.02 -30.58 6.28
CA ASN A 390 8.21 -30.20 7.43
C ASN A 390 8.76 -28.95 8.16
N TYR A 391 9.87 -28.38 7.67
CA TYR A 391 10.38 -27.12 8.19
C TYR A 391 9.46 -26.00 7.71
N TYR A 392 9.31 -24.96 8.53
CA TYR A 392 8.60 -23.76 8.15
C TYR A 392 9.29 -23.06 6.96
N VAL A 393 8.50 -22.34 6.17
CA VAL A 393 9.04 -21.43 5.15
C VAL A 393 9.93 -20.38 5.83
N PHE A 394 9.50 -19.86 6.98
CA PHE A 394 10.27 -18.96 7.82
C PHE A 394 10.67 -19.66 9.12
N THR A 395 11.96 -19.92 9.29
CA THR A 395 12.48 -20.59 10.50
C THR A 395 12.58 -19.65 11.69
N ARG A 396 12.40 -18.33 11.49
CA ARG A 396 12.47 -17.34 12.57
C ARG A 396 11.65 -16.09 12.29
N GLY A 397 10.77 -15.71 13.23
CA GLY A 397 9.90 -14.55 13.16
C GLY A 397 10.21 -13.48 14.20
N MET A 398 9.31 -12.49 14.32
CA MET A 398 9.37 -11.51 15.41
C MET A 398 9.31 -12.27 16.73
N ARG A 399 10.35 -12.13 17.58
CA ARG A 399 10.57 -12.84 18.86
C ARG A 399 11.21 -14.23 18.75
N GLY A 400 11.69 -14.62 17.57
CA GLY A 400 12.43 -15.87 17.40
C GLY A 400 11.56 -17.12 17.29
N GLU A 401 10.23 -16.97 17.16
CA GLU A 401 9.31 -18.08 16.97
C GLU A 401 9.35 -18.55 15.50
N GLU A 402 9.23 -19.86 15.27
CA GLU A 402 8.98 -20.42 13.94
C GLU A 402 7.52 -20.14 13.56
N PHE A 403 7.26 -19.79 12.29
CA PHE A 403 5.91 -19.34 11.91
C PHE A 403 5.65 -19.52 10.40
N GLY A 404 4.37 -19.64 10.05
CA GLY A 404 3.89 -19.83 8.67
C GLY A 404 3.57 -21.29 8.33
N PRO A 405 3.31 -21.60 7.05
CA PRO A 405 3.15 -22.98 6.60
C PRO A 405 4.50 -23.71 6.57
N SER A 406 4.46 -25.05 6.62
CA SER A 406 5.63 -25.84 6.23
C SER A 406 5.94 -25.63 4.74
N ARG A 407 7.19 -25.87 4.35
CA ARG A 407 7.62 -25.75 2.95
C ARG A 407 6.83 -26.70 2.05
N LYS A 408 6.54 -27.92 2.51
CA LYS A 408 5.72 -28.88 1.79
C LYS A 408 4.29 -28.36 1.58
N GLU A 409 3.64 -27.89 2.64
CA GLU A 409 2.26 -27.39 2.55
C GLU A 409 2.20 -26.21 1.58
N TRP A 410 3.06 -25.21 1.75
CA TRP A 410 3.07 -24.03 0.87
C TRP A 410 3.28 -24.38 -0.60
N LEU A 411 4.28 -25.22 -0.90
CA LEU A 411 4.59 -25.62 -2.26
C LEU A 411 3.51 -26.53 -2.87
N THR A 412 2.80 -27.32 -2.06
CA THR A 412 1.71 -28.18 -2.53
C THR A 412 0.46 -27.35 -2.83
N GLU A 413 0.01 -26.55 -1.87
CA GLU A 413 -1.25 -25.80 -1.96
C GLU A 413 -1.25 -24.77 -3.11
N MET A 414 -0.09 -24.20 -3.46
CA MET A 414 -0.02 -23.26 -4.58
C MET A 414 -0.38 -23.90 -5.93
N LEU A 415 -0.23 -25.23 -6.06
CA LEU A 415 -0.65 -25.98 -7.24
C LEU A 415 -2.18 -26.03 -7.36
N ASP A 416 -2.85 -26.03 -6.22
CA ASP A 416 -4.31 -26.13 -6.10
C ASP A 416 -5.01 -24.76 -6.05
N GLY A 417 -4.25 -23.69 -6.32
CA GLY A 417 -4.77 -22.33 -6.37
C GLY A 417 -4.77 -21.60 -5.02
N THR A 418 -4.05 -22.13 -4.03
CA THR A 418 -3.98 -21.58 -2.68
C THR A 418 -2.57 -21.16 -2.30
N ASP A 419 -2.35 -19.87 -2.03
CA ASP A 419 -1.10 -19.42 -1.44
C ASP A 419 -1.20 -19.31 0.08
N LEU A 420 -0.67 -20.30 0.79
CA LEU A 420 -0.69 -20.33 2.26
C LEU A 420 0.09 -19.16 2.91
N LEU A 421 1.07 -18.56 2.22
CA LEU A 421 1.73 -17.36 2.74
C LEU A 421 0.78 -16.17 2.77
N THR A 422 -0.07 -16.04 1.75
CA THR A 422 -1.11 -15.03 1.68
C THR A 422 -2.19 -15.27 2.74
N GLN A 423 -2.60 -16.52 2.96
CA GLN A 423 -3.60 -16.84 3.99
C GLN A 423 -3.08 -16.61 5.40
N ALA A 424 -1.87 -17.09 5.71
CA ALA A 424 -1.19 -16.76 6.97
C ALA A 424 -1.14 -15.24 7.16
N ALA A 425 -0.98 -14.49 6.05
CA ALA A 425 -0.93 -13.05 6.11
C ALA A 425 -2.22 -12.32 6.46
N SER A 426 -3.36 -12.96 6.24
CA SER A 426 -4.66 -12.40 6.59
C SER A 426 -4.97 -12.51 8.09
N ASN A 427 -4.37 -13.48 8.78
CA ASN A 427 -4.66 -13.79 10.18
C ASN A 427 -3.70 -13.11 11.16
N GLU A 428 -2.51 -12.72 10.70
CA GLU A 428 -1.48 -12.15 11.56
C GLU A 428 -0.99 -10.79 11.05
N TYR A 429 -0.91 -9.82 11.98
CA TYR A 429 -0.36 -8.47 11.73
C TYR A 429 1.05 -8.53 11.10
N PHE A 430 1.78 -9.63 11.33
CA PHE A 430 3.17 -9.83 10.94
C PHE A 430 3.41 -9.89 9.44
N TYR A 431 2.49 -10.47 8.68
CA TYR A 431 2.67 -10.65 7.23
C TYR A 431 1.97 -9.57 6.39
N MET A 432 1.33 -8.57 7.01
CA MET A 432 0.50 -7.56 6.34
C MET A 432 1.24 -6.86 5.19
N SER A 433 1.26 -7.47 4.01
CA SER A 433 1.84 -7.02 2.75
C SER A 433 2.11 -8.19 1.78
N MET A 434 2.54 -9.36 2.26
CA MET A 434 2.86 -10.50 1.40
C MET A 434 1.59 -11.08 0.79
N GLY A 435 1.54 -11.12 -0.54
CA GLY A 435 0.35 -11.57 -1.25
C GLY A 435 -0.92 -10.77 -0.95
N LYS A 436 -0.80 -9.56 -0.37
CA LYS A 436 -1.93 -8.73 0.07
C LYS A 436 -2.93 -8.43 -1.04
N LEU A 437 -2.52 -8.55 -2.30
CA LEU A 437 -3.39 -8.32 -3.46
C LEU A 437 -4.04 -9.61 -3.98
N GLY A 438 -3.79 -10.76 -3.35
CA GLY A 438 -4.29 -12.07 -3.79
C GLY A 438 -3.93 -12.33 -5.24
N ALA A 439 -4.89 -12.81 -6.02
CA ALA A 439 -4.71 -13.12 -7.44
C ALA A 439 -4.64 -11.89 -8.35
N LYS A 440 -4.66 -10.66 -7.80
CA LYS A 440 -4.60 -9.44 -8.59
C LYS A 440 -3.29 -9.40 -9.38
N THR A 441 -3.41 -9.13 -10.67
CA THR A 441 -2.33 -8.90 -11.64
C THR A 441 -2.59 -7.59 -12.39
N GLU A 442 -1.62 -7.13 -13.17
CA GLU A 442 -1.77 -5.96 -14.04
C GLU A 442 -1.35 -6.21 -15.47
N GLN A 443 -1.90 -5.44 -16.42
CA GLN A 443 -1.68 -5.62 -17.87
C GLN A 443 -0.47 -4.82 -18.40
N VAL A 444 0.67 -5.48 -18.70
CA VAL A 444 1.99 -4.90 -19.09
C VAL A 444 2.07 -4.56 -20.55
N GLY A 445 3.05 -3.72 -20.90
CA GLY A 445 3.71 -3.81 -22.20
C GLY A 445 2.98 -3.01 -23.27
N GLN A 446 3.38 -3.23 -24.52
CA GLN A 446 2.87 -2.44 -25.64
C GLN A 446 1.38 -2.71 -25.87
N LYS A 447 0.63 -1.69 -26.32
CA LYS A 447 -0.84 -1.75 -26.51
C LYS A 447 -1.35 -3.02 -27.21
N LYS A 448 -0.60 -3.57 -28.18
CA LYS A 448 -0.98 -4.76 -28.97
C LYS A 448 -0.54 -6.10 -28.36
N LYS A 449 0.32 -6.09 -27.34
CA LYS A 449 0.94 -7.29 -26.75
C LYS A 449 0.91 -7.18 -25.23
N LYS A 450 -0.30 -6.92 -24.69
CA LYS A 450 -0.47 -6.84 -23.24
C LYS A 450 -0.52 -8.23 -22.63
N THR A 451 0.16 -8.39 -21.49
CA THR A 451 0.21 -9.63 -20.72
C THR A 451 -0.20 -9.34 -19.27
N GLN A 452 -0.81 -10.30 -18.58
CA GLN A 452 -0.96 -10.18 -17.13
C GLN A 452 0.41 -10.33 -16.48
N ALA A 453 0.69 -9.48 -15.50
CA ALA A 453 1.92 -9.57 -14.72
C ALA A 453 1.59 -9.54 -13.23
N PRO A 454 2.30 -10.35 -12.43
CA PRO A 454 2.29 -10.19 -10.99
C PRO A 454 2.85 -8.85 -10.55
N ILE A 455 2.40 -8.43 -9.37
CA ILE A 455 2.76 -7.20 -8.68
C ILE A 455 3.76 -7.54 -7.58
N PHE A 456 4.82 -6.74 -7.51
CA PHE A 456 5.90 -6.86 -6.57
C PHE A 456 6.15 -5.53 -5.86
N GLU A 457 6.62 -5.60 -4.64
CA GLU A 457 7.10 -4.46 -3.86
C GLU A 457 8.62 -4.55 -3.76
N MET A 458 9.30 -3.54 -4.31
CA MET A 458 10.72 -3.30 -4.08
C MET A 458 10.85 -2.58 -2.73
N ARG A 459 11.41 -3.28 -1.76
CA ARG A 459 11.57 -2.80 -0.39
C ARG A 459 12.96 -2.26 -0.19
N ARG A 460 13.06 -1.14 0.53
CA ARG A 460 14.35 -0.54 0.95
C ARG A 460 15.33 -0.53 -0.22
N MET A 461 14.89 0.07 -1.34
CA MET A 461 15.68 0.19 -2.55
C MET A 461 17.09 0.64 -2.18
N THR A 462 17.15 1.78 -1.51
CA THR A 462 18.33 2.33 -0.84
C THR A 462 17.93 2.81 0.54
N ALA A 463 18.84 2.77 1.51
CA ALA A 463 18.59 3.35 2.83
C ALA A 463 19.10 4.78 2.92
N ASP A 464 18.39 5.62 3.68
CA ASP A 464 18.71 7.03 3.94
C ASP A 464 18.99 7.88 2.70
N VAL A 465 18.28 7.65 1.60
CA VAL A 465 18.40 8.48 0.40
C VAL A 465 18.04 9.92 0.74
N PRO A 466 18.92 10.91 0.52
CA PRO A 466 18.56 12.32 0.69
C PRO A 466 17.36 12.66 -0.19
N TYR A 467 16.40 13.44 0.32
CA TYR A 467 15.17 13.71 -0.42
C TYR A 467 15.42 14.30 -1.82
N LYS A 468 16.48 15.10 -1.98
CA LYS A 468 16.91 15.68 -3.26
C LYS A 468 17.19 14.64 -4.35
N GLU A 469 17.48 13.40 -3.97
CA GLU A 469 17.76 12.29 -4.89
C GLU A 469 16.53 11.43 -5.20
N TRP A 470 15.44 11.54 -4.42
CA TRP A 470 14.23 10.71 -4.57
C TRP A 470 13.61 10.81 -5.96
N ARG A 471 13.53 12.02 -6.52
CA ARG A 471 12.98 12.25 -7.87
C ARG A 471 13.77 11.50 -8.93
N GLY A 472 15.10 11.54 -8.86
CA GLY A 472 15.97 10.83 -9.79
C GLY A 472 15.71 9.34 -9.70
N LEU A 473 15.80 8.78 -8.49
CA LEU A 473 15.58 7.36 -8.24
C LEU A 473 14.21 6.88 -8.73
N ALA A 474 13.13 7.62 -8.44
CA ALA A 474 11.78 7.24 -8.84
C ALA A 474 11.61 7.20 -10.38
N LEU A 475 12.15 8.20 -11.08
CA LEU A 475 12.14 8.21 -12.55
C LEU A 475 13.01 7.10 -13.14
N ASP A 476 14.16 6.80 -12.52
CA ASP A 476 15.05 5.74 -12.95
C ASP A 476 14.38 4.36 -12.82
N VAL A 477 13.69 4.11 -11.70
CA VAL A 477 12.84 2.92 -11.50
C VAL A 477 11.73 2.84 -12.54
N PHE A 478 10.99 3.92 -12.76
CA PHE A 478 9.88 3.96 -13.71
C PHE A 478 10.36 3.60 -15.13
N ASP A 479 11.44 4.24 -15.58
CA ASP A 479 11.99 4.06 -16.92
C ASP A 479 12.53 2.64 -17.11
N TYR A 480 13.18 2.09 -16.08
CA TYR A 480 13.67 0.71 -16.09
C TYR A 480 12.51 -0.30 -16.23
N ILE A 481 11.47 -0.18 -15.39
CA ILE A 481 10.31 -1.09 -15.42
C ILE A 481 9.56 -0.97 -16.74
N TYR A 482 9.37 0.25 -17.24
CA TYR A 482 8.79 0.49 -18.55
C TYR A 482 9.59 -0.21 -19.66
N ALA A 483 10.91 -0.07 -19.69
CA ALA A 483 11.76 -0.71 -20.70
C ALA A 483 11.74 -2.24 -20.60
N LEU A 484 11.82 -2.77 -19.37
CA LEU A 484 11.76 -4.20 -19.06
C LEU A 484 10.46 -4.83 -19.58
N ASN A 485 9.33 -4.21 -19.27
CA ASN A 485 8.00 -4.71 -19.63
C ASN A 485 7.70 -4.60 -21.14
N ASN A 486 8.33 -3.65 -21.83
CA ASN A 486 8.23 -3.48 -23.28
C ASN A 486 9.19 -4.38 -24.08
N MET A 487 9.95 -5.26 -23.41
CA MET A 487 10.90 -6.20 -24.04
C MET A 487 11.91 -5.51 -24.95
N GLU A 488 12.33 -4.30 -24.59
CA GLU A 488 13.31 -3.59 -25.36
C GLU A 488 14.64 -4.35 -25.28
N LYS A 489 15.12 -4.88 -26.42
CA LYS A 489 16.36 -5.70 -26.51
C LYS A 489 17.57 -5.03 -25.87
N LYS A 490 17.54 -3.71 -25.80
CA LYS A 490 18.43 -2.87 -25.03
C LYS A 490 17.56 -2.03 -24.12
N ALA A 491 17.08 -2.60 -23.01
CA ALA A 491 16.78 -1.80 -21.84
C ALA A 491 18.12 -1.24 -21.33
N ASN A 492 18.86 -0.48 -22.15
CA ASN A 492 20.13 0.14 -21.81
C ASN A 492 19.82 1.38 -20.99
N TYR A 493 19.25 1.17 -19.81
CA TYR A 493 19.12 2.19 -18.80
C TYR A 493 20.51 2.47 -18.21
N SER A 494 21.22 3.44 -18.78
CA SER A 494 22.38 4.02 -18.12
C SER A 494 22.02 5.42 -17.66
N ARG A 495 22.59 5.86 -16.53
CA ARG A 495 22.45 7.24 -16.04
C ARG A 495 22.77 8.28 -17.12
N LYS A 496 23.64 7.93 -18.09
CA LYS A 496 23.98 8.77 -19.26
C LYS A 496 22.84 8.92 -20.28
N ASN A 497 21.92 7.95 -20.39
CA ASN A 497 20.76 8.04 -21.28
C ASN A 497 19.62 8.90 -20.69
N ARG A 498 19.64 9.16 -19.38
CA ARG A 498 18.71 10.07 -18.69
C ARG A 498 18.71 11.47 -19.32
N ASP A 499 19.89 11.97 -19.68
CA ASP A 499 20.05 13.31 -20.25
C ASP A 499 19.55 13.40 -21.70
N LYS A 500 19.40 12.26 -22.39
CA LYS A 500 18.81 12.20 -23.74
C LYS A 500 17.28 12.10 -23.70
N LEU A 501 16.70 11.42 -22.71
CA LEU A 501 15.25 11.30 -22.52
C LEU A 501 14.60 12.57 -21.93
N ASN A 502 15.39 13.42 -21.28
CA ASN A 502 14.96 14.70 -20.73
C ASN A 502 15.05 15.86 -21.74
N LYS A 503 15.62 15.63 -22.93
CA LYS A 503 15.55 16.51 -24.10
C LYS A 503 14.42 16.04 -25.01
#